data_AF-A0A3L7X8T6-F1
#
_entry.id   AF-A0A3L7X8T6-F1
#
_cell.length_a   1.000
_cell.length_b   1.000
_cell.length_c   1.000
_cell.angle_alpha   90.00
_cell.angle_beta   90.00
_cell.angle_gamma   90.00
#
_symmetry.space_group_name_H-M   'P 1'
#
loop_
_entity.id
_entity.type
_entity.pdbx_description
1 polymer ?
#
loop_
_entity_poly.entity_id
_entity_poly.type
_entity_poly.pdbx_seq_one_letter_code
_entity_poly.pdbx_strand_id
1 'polypeptide(L)'
;MGGVRLDETLGLAVSAIAPVISNGVSITAVETISSLDRNFARDAANLVNTDVAVIAGGRVTAISDDRLPLDATQITDAVRASTRERPAHLDCGTREYLSQFVTYRDAQDRILGDIYIGISHDTIDATVAETRGSVVRTMLGAVLFAIAAASWFAWLTTRPMRPLLEAAGRLQQNDLESPVPSSGPEELRQLGRAMEDMRLAIRQGRDALQSANRELATQVSTSDASLYEVTRDLGVMQAVVAHLAGDAGGGLPGVAE
;
A
#
# COMPACT_ATOMS: atom_id res chain seq x y z
N MET A 1 58.11 9.25 -26.75
CA MET A 1 57.18 9.67 -27.82
C MET A 1 56.51 8.41 -28.35
N GLY A 2 55.18 8.42 -28.51
CA GLY A 2 54.46 7.29 -29.08
C GLY A 2 53.54 7.75 -30.20
N GLY A 3 53.23 6.85 -31.12
CA GLY A 3 52.39 7.10 -32.28
C GLY A 3 51.81 5.81 -32.84
N VAL A 4 50.71 5.92 -33.57
CA VAL A 4 50.12 4.79 -34.30
C VAL A 4 50.73 4.77 -35.68
N ARG A 5 51.18 3.60 -36.14
CA ARG A 5 51.72 3.40 -37.48
C ARG A 5 51.13 2.15 -38.12
N LEU A 6 51.14 2.12 -39.45
CA LEU A 6 50.86 0.92 -40.21
C LEU A 6 52.19 0.17 -40.41
N ASP A 7 52.31 -0.99 -39.79
CA ASP A 7 53.46 -1.88 -39.90
C ASP A 7 53.19 -2.95 -40.98
N GLU A 8 54.20 -3.26 -41.80
CA GLU A 8 54.06 -4.22 -42.91
C GLU A 8 53.78 -5.66 -42.43
N THR A 9 54.17 -5.99 -41.20
CA THR A 9 54.03 -7.34 -40.63
C THR A 9 52.91 -7.43 -39.61
N LEU A 10 52.73 -6.40 -38.79
CA LEU A 10 51.77 -6.37 -37.68
C LEU A 10 50.46 -5.64 -38.02
N GLY A 11 50.37 -5.01 -39.19
CA GLY A 11 49.23 -4.18 -39.56
C GLY A 11 49.18 -2.91 -38.72
N LEU A 12 48.00 -2.49 -38.28
CA LEU A 12 47.87 -1.29 -37.45
C LEU A 12 48.51 -1.53 -36.07
N ALA A 13 49.49 -0.73 -35.68
CA ALA A 13 50.21 -0.91 -34.41
C ALA A 13 50.43 0.43 -33.68
N VAL A 14 50.34 0.39 -32.34
CA VAL A 14 50.80 1.49 -31.48
C VAL A 14 52.26 1.25 -31.13
N SER A 15 53.12 2.23 -31.44
CA SER A 15 54.50 2.25 -31.00
C SER A 15 54.68 3.31 -29.90
N ALA A 16 55.44 2.97 -28.86
CA ALA A 16 55.88 3.89 -27.83
C ALA A 16 57.38 3.78 -27.64
N ILE A 17 58.08 4.90 -27.78
CA ILE A 17 59.51 5.02 -27.56
C ILE A 17 59.74 5.75 -26.23
N ALA A 18 60.32 5.05 -25.26
CA ALA A 18 60.70 5.61 -23.97
C ALA A 18 62.23 5.73 -23.88
N PRO A 19 62.78 6.94 -23.66
CA PRO A 19 64.22 7.09 -23.45
C PRO A 19 64.61 6.47 -22.10
N VAL A 20 65.71 5.73 -22.10
CA VAL A 20 66.37 5.22 -20.90
C VAL A 20 67.41 6.24 -20.49
N ILE A 21 67.12 6.92 -19.38
CA ILE A 21 67.94 8.00 -18.86
C ILE A 21 68.80 7.45 -17.72
N SER A 22 70.09 7.76 -17.73
CA SER A 22 71.00 7.50 -16.62
C SER A 22 71.84 8.75 -16.36
N ASN A 23 71.94 9.17 -15.11
CA ASN A 23 72.65 10.40 -14.69
C ASN A 23 72.22 11.66 -15.48
N GLY A 24 70.93 11.78 -15.81
CA GLY A 24 70.38 12.92 -16.55
C GLY A 24 70.70 12.93 -18.06
N VAL A 25 71.39 11.91 -18.57
CA VAL A 25 71.72 11.75 -19.99
C VAL A 25 70.93 10.57 -20.56
N SER A 26 70.28 10.77 -21.71
CA SER A 26 69.58 9.70 -22.43
C SER A 26 70.59 8.77 -23.08
N ILE A 27 70.69 7.52 -22.60
CA ILE A 27 71.68 6.54 -23.08
C ILE A 27 71.11 5.69 -24.21
N THR A 28 69.83 5.31 -24.13
CA THR A 28 69.17 4.50 -25.16
C THR A 28 67.68 4.80 -25.18
N ALA A 29 66.93 4.16 -26.07
CA ALA A 29 65.47 4.21 -26.07
C ALA A 29 64.92 2.79 -26.23
N VAL A 30 63.88 2.49 -25.48
CA VAL A 30 63.10 1.26 -25.63
C VAL A 30 61.90 1.59 -26.50
N GLU A 31 61.78 0.90 -27.63
CA GLU A 31 60.57 0.91 -28.44
C GLU A 31 59.71 -0.29 -28.06
N THR A 32 58.46 -0.04 -27.69
CA THR A 32 57.44 -1.06 -27.50
C THR A 32 56.41 -0.92 -28.61
N ILE A 33 56.07 -2.02 -29.27
CA ILE A 33 55.08 -2.05 -30.34
C ILE A 33 53.97 -3.02 -29.92
N SER A 34 52.72 -2.58 -30.01
CA SER A 34 51.55 -3.42 -29.78
C SER A 34 50.62 -3.36 -31.00
N SER A 35 50.27 -4.53 -31.55
CA SER A 35 49.34 -4.62 -32.68
C SER A 35 47.90 -4.39 -32.22
N LEU A 36 47.15 -3.58 -32.96
CA LEU A 36 45.70 -3.46 -32.79
C LEU A 36 45.01 -4.59 -33.57
N ASP A 37 45.17 -5.81 -33.06
CA ASP A 37 44.58 -7.01 -33.63
C ASP A 37 43.29 -7.40 -32.90
N ARG A 38 42.74 -8.56 -33.26
CA ARG A 38 41.55 -9.12 -32.60
C ARG A 38 41.75 -9.37 -31.11
N ASN A 39 42.97 -9.73 -30.68
CA ASN A 39 43.26 -9.98 -29.27
C ASN A 39 43.22 -8.68 -28.48
N PHE A 40 43.85 -7.62 -29.00
CA PHE A 40 43.75 -6.28 -28.43
C PHE A 40 42.29 -5.83 -28.31
N ALA A 41 41.48 -5.97 -29.37
CA ALA A 41 40.08 -5.58 -29.35
C ALA A 41 39.28 -6.34 -28.27
N ARG A 42 39.55 -7.65 -28.11
CA ARG A 42 38.91 -8.48 -27.08
C ARG A 42 39.35 -8.09 -25.66
N ASP A 43 40.64 -7.86 -25.44
CA ASP A 43 41.18 -7.48 -24.13
C ASP A 43 40.68 -6.08 -23.71
N ALA A 44 40.64 -5.13 -24.65
CA ALA A 44 40.06 -3.82 -24.44
C ALA A 44 38.56 -3.89 -24.13
N ALA A 45 37.82 -4.72 -24.87
CA ALA A 45 36.39 -4.94 -24.65
C ALA A 45 36.10 -5.52 -23.26
N ASN A 46 36.91 -6.49 -22.81
CA ASN A 46 36.79 -7.09 -21.49
C ASN A 46 37.11 -6.08 -20.37
N LEU A 47 38.12 -5.22 -20.58
CA LEU A 47 38.53 -4.24 -19.58
C LEU A 47 37.47 -3.14 -19.38
N VAL A 48 36.82 -2.72 -20.47
CA VAL A 48 35.85 -1.62 -20.48
C VAL A 48 34.40 -2.12 -20.51
N ASN A 49 34.20 -3.45 -20.49
CA ASN A 49 32.90 -4.13 -20.56
C ASN A 49 32.00 -3.57 -21.70
N THR A 50 32.59 -3.37 -22.88
CA THR A 50 32.00 -2.67 -24.03
C THR A 50 32.49 -3.32 -25.32
N ASP A 51 31.69 -3.32 -26.40
CA ASP A 51 32.16 -3.84 -27.69
C ASP A 51 33.13 -2.86 -28.36
N VAL A 52 34.26 -3.37 -28.85
CA VAL A 52 35.34 -2.57 -29.45
C VAL A 52 35.60 -3.05 -30.87
N ALA A 53 35.64 -2.11 -31.81
CA ALA A 53 36.08 -2.37 -33.18
C ALA A 53 37.14 -1.35 -33.61
N VAL A 54 38.19 -1.82 -34.27
CA VAL A 54 39.26 -0.97 -34.79
C VAL A 54 39.04 -0.81 -36.28
N ILE A 55 38.97 0.45 -36.74
CA ILE A 55 38.71 0.77 -38.13
C ILE A 55 39.90 1.56 -38.68
N ALA A 56 40.45 1.09 -39.78
CA ALA A 56 41.57 1.73 -40.46
C ALA A 56 41.29 1.78 -41.95
N GLY A 57 41.53 2.94 -42.60
CA GLY A 57 41.35 3.08 -44.05
C GLY A 57 39.94 2.76 -44.57
N GLY A 58 38.90 2.99 -43.76
CA GLY A 58 37.51 2.70 -44.13
C GLY A 58 37.16 1.20 -44.16
N ARG A 59 37.94 0.36 -43.48
CA ARG A 59 37.66 -1.07 -43.29
C ARG A 59 37.80 -1.43 -41.81
N VAL A 60 37.04 -2.43 -41.37
CA VAL A 60 37.18 -2.97 -40.02
C VAL A 60 38.38 -3.92 -39.97
N THR A 61 39.35 -3.60 -39.12
CA THR A 61 40.63 -4.30 -39.01
C THR A 61 40.64 -5.26 -37.82
N ALA A 62 39.94 -4.92 -36.73
CA ALA A 62 39.78 -5.79 -35.57
C ALA A 62 38.41 -5.61 -34.91
N ILE A 63 37.86 -6.67 -34.33
CA ILE A 63 36.55 -6.67 -33.64
C ILE A 63 36.65 -7.56 -32.40
N SER A 64 36.08 -7.14 -31.27
CA SER A 64 36.04 -7.89 -30.02
C SER A 64 35.14 -9.14 -30.07
N ASP A 65 33.98 -9.03 -30.73
CA ASP A 65 33.02 -10.11 -30.95
C ASP A 65 32.68 -10.24 -32.45
N ASP A 66 32.89 -11.42 -33.03
CA ASP A 66 32.56 -11.72 -34.43
C ASP A 66 31.04 -11.65 -34.71
N ARG A 67 30.21 -11.54 -33.66
CA ARG A 67 28.76 -11.28 -33.76
C ARG A 67 28.40 -9.81 -33.95
N LEU A 68 29.37 -8.90 -33.91
CA LEU A 68 29.17 -7.48 -34.14
C LEU A 68 29.12 -7.23 -35.67
N PRO A 69 27.93 -7.01 -36.29
CA PRO A 69 27.79 -6.92 -37.73
C PRO A 69 28.12 -5.49 -38.17
N LEU A 70 29.36 -5.05 -37.93
CA LEU A 70 29.81 -3.70 -38.22
C LEU A 70 30.36 -3.65 -39.64
N ASP A 71 29.63 -2.98 -40.54
CA ASP A 71 30.15 -2.64 -41.86
C ASP A 71 30.73 -1.22 -41.82
N ALA A 72 31.99 -1.07 -42.24
CA ALA A 72 32.65 0.23 -42.30
C ALA A 72 31.95 1.22 -43.24
N THR A 73 31.10 0.73 -44.16
CA THR A 73 30.25 1.59 -45.03
C THR A 73 29.11 2.27 -44.27
N GLN A 74 28.63 1.70 -43.16
CA GLN A 74 27.59 2.29 -42.31
C GLN A 74 28.11 3.50 -41.52
N ILE A 75 29.44 3.60 -41.39
CA ILE A 75 30.12 4.71 -40.75
C ILE A 75 30.42 5.79 -41.79
N THR A 76 29.40 6.59 -42.07
CA THR A 76 29.50 7.74 -42.98
C THR A 76 30.31 8.88 -42.35
N ASP A 77 30.87 9.76 -43.17
CA ASP A 77 31.59 10.95 -42.66
C ASP A 77 30.70 11.86 -41.81
N ALA A 78 29.39 11.87 -42.08
CA ALA A 78 28.40 12.57 -41.25
C ALA A 78 28.31 11.96 -39.85
N VAL A 79 28.30 10.62 -39.75
CA VAL A 79 28.29 9.90 -38.48
C VAL A 79 29.61 10.10 -37.73
N ARG A 80 30.75 10.04 -38.43
CA ARG A 80 32.07 10.34 -37.83
C ARG A 80 32.12 11.76 -37.25
N ALA A 81 31.60 12.74 -37.98
CA ALA A 81 31.56 14.13 -37.54
C ALA A 81 30.63 14.33 -36.33
N SER A 82 29.42 13.75 -36.36
CA SER A 82 28.48 13.86 -35.24
C SER A 82 29.03 13.26 -33.96
N THR A 83 29.66 12.08 -34.06
CA THR A 83 30.21 11.36 -32.92
C THR A 83 31.39 12.06 -32.25
N ARG A 84 32.12 12.93 -32.98
CA ARG A 84 33.18 13.77 -32.40
C ARG A 84 32.63 14.83 -31.46
N GLU A 85 31.44 15.36 -31.75
CA GLU A 85 30.83 16.42 -30.94
C GLU A 85 29.95 15.86 -29.83
N ARG A 86 29.21 14.77 -30.10
CA ARG A 86 28.27 14.15 -29.16
C ARG A 86 28.20 12.64 -29.40
N PRO A 87 27.97 11.81 -28.37
CA PRO A 87 27.71 10.39 -28.56
C PRO A 87 26.57 10.20 -29.56
N ALA A 88 26.80 9.39 -30.60
CA ALA A 88 25.81 9.14 -31.65
C ALA A 88 25.36 7.67 -31.62
N HIS A 89 24.09 7.47 -31.91
CA HIS A 89 23.54 6.13 -32.08
C HIS A 89 23.88 5.61 -33.48
N LEU A 90 24.46 4.42 -33.53
CA LEU A 90 24.81 3.74 -34.75
C LEU A 90 23.98 2.46 -34.84
N ASP A 91 23.18 2.38 -35.90
CA ASP A 91 22.34 1.23 -36.17
C ASP A 91 23.14 0.24 -37.03
N CYS A 92 23.63 -0.82 -36.39
CA CYS A 92 24.47 -1.83 -37.03
C CYS A 92 23.64 -3.12 -37.17
N GLY A 93 22.95 -3.25 -38.30
CA GLY A 93 22.09 -4.40 -38.56
C GLY A 93 20.75 -4.32 -37.83
N THR A 94 20.59 -5.06 -36.73
CA THR A 94 19.35 -5.11 -35.91
C THR A 94 19.57 -4.57 -34.50
N ARG A 95 20.72 -3.94 -34.23
CA ARG A 95 21.16 -3.54 -32.90
C ARG A 95 21.65 -2.10 -32.90
N GLU A 96 21.18 -1.35 -31.92
CA GLU A 96 21.57 0.04 -31.70
C GLU A 96 22.76 0.11 -30.75
N TYR A 97 23.82 0.78 -31.19
CA TYR A 97 25.04 0.98 -30.41
C TYR A 97 25.24 2.46 -30.09
N LEU A 98 25.57 2.77 -28.84
CA LEU A 98 26.09 4.08 -28.51
C LEU A 98 27.57 4.13 -28.92
N SER A 99 27.89 4.97 -29.90
CA SER A 99 29.21 5.01 -30.51
C SER A 99 30.04 6.22 -30.09
N GLN A 100 31.34 6.01 -29.92
CA GLN A 100 32.35 7.05 -29.91
C GLN A 100 33.52 6.67 -30.83
N PHE A 101 34.01 7.64 -31.62
CA PHE A 101 35.20 7.46 -32.47
C PHE A 101 36.39 8.19 -31.89
N VAL A 102 37.51 7.51 -31.80
CA VAL A 102 38.81 8.13 -31.50
C VAL A 102 39.64 8.13 -32.77
N THR A 103 39.76 9.30 -33.40
CA THR A 103 40.62 9.48 -34.57
C THR A 103 42.07 9.50 -34.13
N TYR A 104 42.90 8.64 -34.71
CA TYR A 104 44.33 8.59 -34.43
C TYR A 104 45.15 9.10 -35.63
N ARG A 105 46.20 9.86 -35.31
CA ARG A 105 47.05 10.57 -36.27
C ARG A 105 48.49 10.13 -36.16
N ASP A 106 49.22 10.25 -37.27
CA ASP A 106 50.64 9.95 -37.41
C ASP A 106 51.47 11.01 -36.70
N ALA A 107 52.77 10.76 -36.53
CA ALA A 107 53.75 11.74 -36.10
C ALA A 107 53.82 12.97 -37.04
N GLN A 108 53.33 12.85 -38.28
CA GLN A 108 53.18 13.94 -39.26
C GLN A 108 51.73 14.46 -39.39
N ASP A 109 50.89 14.24 -38.37
CA ASP A 109 49.49 14.73 -38.25
C ASP A 109 48.50 14.18 -39.32
N ARG A 110 48.91 13.17 -40.08
CA ARG A 110 48.05 12.46 -41.05
C ARG A 110 47.09 11.52 -40.33
N ILE A 111 45.83 11.48 -40.73
CA ILE A 111 44.83 10.56 -40.16
C ILE A 111 45.15 9.14 -40.62
N LEU A 112 45.47 8.23 -39.69
CA LEU A 112 45.65 6.80 -40.02
C LEU A 112 44.34 6.01 -39.90
N GLY A 113 43.37 6.48 -39.12
CA GLY A 113 42.04 5.87 -39.01
C GLY A 113 41.29 6.26 -37.73
N ASP A 114 40.20 5.54 -37.45
CA ASP A 114 39.29 5.77 -36.33
C ASP A 114 39.11 4.50 -35.51
N ILE A 115 39.33 4.56 -34.19
CA ILE A 115 38.94 3.46 -33.29
C ILE A 115 37.46 3.66 -32.96
N TYR A 116 36.64 2.64 -33.22
CA TYR A 116 35.24 2.61 -32.85
C TYR A 116 35.07 1.94 -31.49
N ILE A 117 34.38 2.62 -30.59
CA ILE A 117 33.96 2.07 -29.31
C ILE A 117 32.44 2.13 -29.29
N GLY A 118 31.78 0.97 -29.19
CA GLY A 118 30.33 0.85 -29.26
C GLY A 118 29.77 0.12 -28.04
N ILE A 119 28.93 0.79 -27.25
CA ILE A 119 28.23 0.14 -26.14
C ILE A 119 26.93 -0.46 -26.67
N SER A 120 26.81 -1.79 -26.61
CA SER A 120 25.57 -2.51 -26.93
C SER A 120 24.55 -2.36 -25.80
N HIS A 121 23.30 -2.00 -26.12
CA HIS A 121 22.20 -1.99 -25.13
C HIS A 121 21.82 -3.40 -24.64
N ASP A 122 22.21 -4.47 -25.34
CA ASP A 122 21.82 -5.85 -24.99
C ASP A 122 22.34 -6.31 -23.62
N THR A 123 23.43 -5.72 -23.12
CA THR A 123 23.99 -6.03 -21.79
C THR A 123 23.15 -5.40 -20.66
N ILE A 124 22.27 -4.45 -20.97
CA ILE A 124 21.35 -3.83 -20.00
C ILE A 124 20.04 -4.62 -19.92
N ASP A 125 19.55 -5.16 -21.04
CA ASP A 125 18.21 -5.77 -21.11
C ASP A 125 18.08 -7.12 -20.39
N ALA A 126 19.17 -7.88 -20.24
CA ALA A 126 19.16 -9.11 -19.45
C ALA A 126 18.83 -8.86 -17.97
N THR A 127 19.09 -7.65 -17.45
CA THR A 127 18.73 -7.25 -16.07
C THR A 127 17.34 -6.60 -15.99
N VAL A 128 16.81 -6.08 -17.10
CA VAL A 128 15.51 -5.39 -17.12
C VAL A 128 14.33 -6.38 -17.17
N ALA A 129 14.47 -7.51 -17.88
CA ALA A 129 13.39 -8.50 -17.99
C ALA A 129 13.07 -9.20 -16.66
N GLU A 130 14.09 -9.55 -15.86
CA GLU A 130 13.89 -10.10 -14.50
C GLU A 130 13.29 -9.08 -13.53
N THR A 131 13.68 -7.81 -13.67
CA THR A 131 13.17 -6.73 -12.81
C THR A 131 11.68 -6.47 -13.06
N ARG A 132 11.23 -6.50 -14.33
CA ARG A 132 9.83 -6.23 -14.68
C ARG A 132 8.86 -7.29 -14.15
N GLY A 133 9.25 -8.57 -14.18
CA GLY A 133 8.46 -9.67 -13.62
C GLY A 133 8.38 -9.66 -12.09
N SER A 134 9.42 -9.16 -11.42
CA SER A 134 9.42 -8.98 -9.96
C SER A 134 8.49 -7.83 -9.52
N VAL A 135 8.50 -6.71 -10.23
CA VAL A 135 7.63 -5.56 -9.92
C VAL A 135 6.15 -5.92 -10.08
N VAL A 136 5.76 -6.58 -11.18
CA VAL A 136 4.36 -6.97 -11.40
C VAL A 136 3.86 -7.97 -10.36
N ARG A 137 4.67 -8.96 -9.96
CA ARG A 137 4.30 -9.89 -8.88
C ARG A 137 4.18 -9.20 -7.53
N THR A 138 5.12 -8.30 -7.20
CA THR A 138 5.08 -7.57 -5.94
C THR A 138 3.85 -6.66 -5.88
N MET A 139 3.52 -5.97 -6.97
CA MET A 139 2.29 -5.18 -7.08
C MET A 139 1.03 -6.04 -6.95
N LEU A 140 0.96 -7.16 -7.69
CA LEU A 140 -0.18 -8.07 -7.61
C LEU A 140 -0.35 -8.64 -6.19
N GLY A 141 0.75 -9.03 -5.55
CA GLY A 141 0.78 -9.47 -4.17
C GLY A 141 0.31 -8.39 -3.19
N ALA A 142 0.75 -7.15 -3.37
CA ALA A 142 0.32 -6.02 -2.54
C ALA A 142 -1.19 -5.73 -2.68
N VAL A 143 -1.73 -5.77 -3.91
CA VAL A 143 -3.17 -5.58 -4.17
C VAL A 143 -3.99 -6.69 -3.52
N LEU A 144 -3.59 -7.95 -3.69
CA LEU A 144 -4.28 -9.09 -3.05
C LEU A 144 -4.22 -9.01 -1.53
N PHE A 145 -3.06 -8.63 -0.96
CA PHE A 145 -2.91 -8.44 0.47
C PHE A 145 -3.81 -7.31 1.00
N ALA A 146 -3.89 -6.19 0.28
CA ALA A 146 -4.77 -5.08 0.66
C ALA A 146 -6.26 -5.49 0.66
N ILE A 147 -6.71 -6.24 -0.35
CA ILE A 147 -8.09 -6.75 -0.42
C ILE A 147 -8.36 -7.73 0.73
N ALA A 148 -7.43 -8.65 1.01
CA ALA A 148 -7.55 -9.62 2.08
C ALA A 148 -7.60 -8.93 3.46
N ALA A 149 -6.71 -7.96 3.70
CA ALA A 149 -6.68 -7.18 4.93
C ALA A 149 -7.97 -6.37 5.11
N ALA A 150 -8.42 -5.65 4.09
CA ALA A 150 -9.67 -4.88 4.14
C ALA A 150 -10.88 -5.78 4.45
N SER A 151 -10.96 -6.94 3.79
CA SER A 151 -12.03 -7.93 4.03
C SER A 151 -11.97 -8.51 5.44
N TRP A 152 -10.78 -8.80 5.94
CA TRP A 152 -10.55 -9.29 7.30
C TRP A 152 -10.98 -8.26 8.35
N PHE A 153 -10.58 -7.00 8.19
CA PHE A 153 -10.99 -5.92 9.09
C PHE A 153 -12.49 -5.68 9.06
N ALA A 154 -13.09 -5.63 7.86
CA ALA A 154 -14.55 -5.51 7.73
C ALA A 154 -15.26 -6.68 8.44
N TRP A 155 -14.77 -7.90 8.30
CA TRP A 155 -15.35 -9.05 9.01
C TRP A 155 -15.16 -8.94 10.52
N LEU A 156 -14.00 -8.51 10.99
CA LEU A 156 -13.68 -8.38 12.42
C LEU A 156 -14.51 -7.28 13.11
N THR A 157 -14.78 -6.17 12.42
CA THR A 157 -15.52 -5.03 12.98
C THR A 157 -17.03 -5.16 12.78
N THR A 158 -17.49 -5.53 11.58
CA THR A 158 -18.92 -5.50 11.25
C THR A 158 -19.69 -6.70 11.80
N ARG A 159 -19.09 -7.89 11.93
CA ARG A 159 -19.77 -9.05 12.53
C ARG A 159 -20.22 -8.83 13.97
N PRO A 160 -19.34 -8.41 14.91
CA PRO A 160 -19.73 -8.29 16.32
C PRO A 160 -20.66 -7.11 16.61
N MET A 161 -20.82 -6.15 15.68
CA MET A 161 -21.76 -5.04 15.85
C MET A 161 -23.22 -5.43 15.62
N ARG A 162 -23.51 -6.39 14.72
CA ARG A 162 -24.90 -6.79 14.41
C ARG A 162 -25.70 -7.25 15.63
N PRO A 163 -25.19 -8.14 16.50
CA PRO A 163 -25.93 -8.59 17.69
C PRO A 163 -26.25 -7.46 18.67
N LEU A 164 -25.39 -6.46 18.79
CA LEU A 164 -25.62 -5.29 19.65
C LEU A 164 -26.71 -4.37 19.07
N LEU A 165 -26.71 -4.16 17.75
CA LEU A 165 -27.77 -3.43 17.04
C LEU A 165 -29.14 -4.13 17.19
N GLU A 166 -29.18 -5.45 17.05
CA GLU A 166 -30.39 -6.23 17.27
C GLU A 166 -30.85 -6.14 18.74
N ALA A 167 -29.93 -6.21 19.70
CA ALA A 167 -30.26 -6.06 21.11
C ALA A 167 -30.80 -4.66 21.45
N ALA A 168 -30.23 -3.60 20.86
CA ALA A 168 -30.75 -2.24 20.99
C ALA A 168 -32.19 -2.12 20.43
N GLY A 169 -32.45 -2.74 19.28
CA GLY A 169 -33.78 -2.82 18.69
C GLY A 169 -34.79 -3.53 19.60
N ARG A 170 -34.38 -4.65 20.24
CA ARG A 170 -35.21 -5.36 21.23
C ARG A 170 -35.50 -4.51 22.46
N LEU A 171 -34.50 -3.82 23.02
CA LEU A 171 -34.70 -2.88 24.13
C LEU A 171 -35.71 -1.78 23.77
N GLN A 172 -35.61 -1.21 22.56
CA GLN A 172 -36.55 -0.19 22.09
C GLN A 172 -37.98 -0.73 21.97
N GLN A 173 -38.14 -2.01 21.63
CA GLN A 173 -39.43 -2.70 21.56
C GLN A 173 -39.94 -3.16 22.93
N ASN A 174 -39.29 -2.73 24.02
CA ASN A 174 -39.64 -3.08 25.41
C ASN A 174 -39.45 -4.58 25.74
N ASP A 175 -38.63 -5.30 24.96
CA ASP A 175 -38.15 -6.63 25.33
C ASP A 175 -36.99 -6.49 26.31
N LEU A 176 -37.33 -6.60 27.60
CA LEU A 176 -36.40 -6.55 28.71
C LEU A 176 -36.09 -7.95 29.27
N GLU A 177 -36.56 -9.03 28.65
CA GLU A 177 -36.29 -10.40 29.10
C GLU A 177 -35.05 -10.99 28.42
N SER A 178 -34.81 -10.62 27.16
CA SER A 178 -33.65 -11.08 26.40
C SER A 178 -32.34 -10.40 26.84
N PRO A 179 -31.28 -11.16 27.20
CA PRO A 179 -29.98 -10.59 27.58
C PRO A 179 -29.25 -9.95 26.39
N VAL A 180 -28.40 -8.95 26.67
CA VAL A 180 -27.55 -8.30 25.66
C VAL A 180 -26.26 -9.12 25.45
N PRO A 181 -25.94 -9.54 24.21
CA PRO A 181 -24.73 -10.31 23.93
C PRO A 181 -23.47 -9.44 24.06
N SER A 182 -22.49 -9.87 24.85
CA SER A 182 -21.20 -9.20 25.02
C SER A 182 -20.06 -10.00 24.35
N SER A 183 -19.99 -9.97 23.02
CA SER A 183 -18.95 -10.68 22.26
C SER A 183 -18.19 -9.73 21.32
N GLY A 184 -16.92 -10.02 21.07
CA GLY A 184 -16.06 -9.22 20.18
C GLY A 184 -14.90 -8.51 20.91
N PRO A 185 -14.30 -7.50 20.26
CA PRO A 185 -13.26 -6.63 20.82
C PRO A 185 -13.63 -6.05 22.20
N GLU A 186 -12.63 -5.66 22.99
CA GLU A 186 -12.86 -5.18 24.37
C GLU A 186 -13.84 -4.01 24.43
N GLU A 187 -13.74 -3.08 23.49
CA GLU A 187 -14.58 -1.88 23.40
C GLU A 187 -16.05 -2.26 23.17
N LEU A 188 -16.31 -3.23 22.29
CA LEU A 188 -17.66 -3.74 22.01
C LEU A 188 -18.22 -4.55 23.18
N ARG A 189 -17.38 -5.31 23.89
CA ARG A 189 -17.79 -5.98 25.13
C ARG A 189 -18.14 -5.00 26.23
N GLN A 190 -17.36 -3.93 26.38
CA GLN A 190 -17.64 -2.88 27.35
C GLN A 190 -19.00 -2.22 27.06
N LEU A 191 -19.28 -1.91 25.80
CA LEU A 191 -20.58 -1.41 25.38
C LEU A 191 -21.71 -2.41 25.66
N GLY A 192 -21.51 -3.69 25.33
CA GLY A 192 -22.50 -4.74 25.59
C GLY A 192 -22.85 -4.88 27.08
N ARG A 193 -21.84 -4.78 27.96
CA ARG A 193 -22.06 -4.77 29.43
C ARG A 193 -22.85 -3.54 29.88
N ALA A 194 -22.47 -2.34 29.41
CA ALA A 194 -23.19 -1.11 29.75
C ALA A 194 -24.66 -1.12 29.27
N MET A 195 -24.94 -1.70 28.09
CA MET A 195 -26.32 -1.91 27.62
C MET A 195 -27.09 -2.92 28.46
N GLU A 196 -26.43 -3.98 28.93
CA GLU A 196 -27.04 -4.96 29.83
C GLU A 196 -27.41 -4.35 31.19
N ASP A 197 -26.51 -3.55 31.76
CA ASP A 197 -26.77 -2.81 33.01
C ASP A 197 -27.99 -1.87 32.84
N MET A 198 -28.10 -1.22 31.68
CA MET A 198 -29.24 -0.38 31.34
C MET A 198 -30.54 -1.20 31.22
N ARG A 199 -30.52 -2.36 30.56
CA ARG A 199 -31.67 -3.26 30.46
C ARG A 199 -32.18 -3.67 31.85
N LEU A 200 -31.26 -4.04 32.74
CA LEU A 200 -31.58 -4.43 34.12
C LEU A 200 -32.16 -3.27 34.92
N ALA A 201 -31.58 -2.07 34.81
CA ALA A 201 -32.09 -0.88 35.48
C ALA A 201 -33.52 -0.51 35.03
N ILE A 202 -33.80 -0.56 33.73
CA ILE A 202 -35.14 -0.30 33.17
C ILE A 202 -36.13 -1.34 33.70
N ARG A 203 -35.76 -2.63 33.72
CA ARG A 203 -36.61 -3.71 34.24
C ARG A 203 -36.95 -3.49 35.70
N GLN A 204 -35.94 -3.23 36.54
CA GLN A 204 -36.14 -2.97 37.97
C GLN A 204 -37.02 -1.75 38.21
N GLY A 205 -36.81 -0.66 37.46
CA GLY A 205 -37.66 0.54 37.55
C GLY A 205 -39.12 0.25 37.18
N ARG A 206 -39.36 -0.57 36.15
CA ARG A 206 -40.71 -0.98 35.74
C ARG A 206 -41.38 -1.84 36.81
N ASP A 207 -40.66 -2.80 37.37
CA ASP A 207 -41.19 -3.70 38.39
C ASP A 207 -41.52 -2.93 39.69
N ALA A 208 -40.71 -1.92 40.04
CA ALA A 208 -41.00 -0.99 41.13
C ALA A 208 -42.25 -0.14 40.86
N LEU A 209 -42.40 0.44 39.66
CA LEU A 209 -43.60 1.21 39.28
C LEU A 209 -44.87 0.37 39.26
N GLN A 210 -44.78 -0.89 38.81
CA GLN A 210 -45.91 -1.82 38.84
C GLN A 210 -46.30 -2.19 40.28
N SER A 211 -45.31 -2.41 41.14
CA SER A 211 -45.54 -2.70 42.56
C SER A 211 -46.20 -1.52 43.27
N ALA A 212 -45.70 -0.31 43.06
CA ALA A 212 -46.29 0.92 43.61
C ALA A 212 -47.72 1.16 43.10
N ASN A 213 -48.00 0.89 41.81
CA ASN A 213 -49.37 0.98 41.28
C ASN A 213 -50.30 -0.06 41.91
N ARG A 214 -49.85 -1.30 42.12
CA ARG A 214 -50.65 -2.33 42.80
C ARG A 214 -50.97 -1.95 44.23
N GLU A 215 -49.98 -1.41 44.94
CA GLU A 215 -50.16 -0.93 46.30
C GLU A 215 -51.17 0.22 46.36
N LEU A 216 -51.04 1.21 45.48
CA LEU A 216 -51.98 2.33 45.39
C LEU A 216 -53.41 1.85 45.02
N ALA A 217 -53.54 0.93 44.06
CA ALA A 217 -54.84 0.37 43.68
C ALA A 217 -55.50 -0.40 44.83
N THR A 218 -54.69 -1.12 45.61
CA THR A 218 -55.16 -1.82 46.82
C THR A 218 -55.64 -0.80 47.85
N GLN A 219 -54.88 0.28 48.07
CA GLN A 219 -55.24 1.34 49.00
C GLN A 219 -56.55 2.03 48.61
N VAL A 220 -56.71 2.42 47.35
CA VAL A 220 -57.94 3.04 46.83
C VAL A 220 -59.15 2.12 47.05
N SER A 221 -59.01 0.83 46.72
CA SER A 221 -60.10 -0.15 46.90
C SER A 221 -60.50 -0.31 48.37
N THR A 222 -59.52 -0.28 49.28
CA THR A 222 -59.82 -0.32 50.73
C THR A 222 -60.50 0.95 51.21
N SER A 223 -60.08 2.13 50.72
CA SER A 223 -60.73 3.41 51.06
C SER A 223 -62.18 3.46 50.58
N ASP A 224 -62.46 3.00 49.37
CA ASP A 224 -63.83 2.96 48.85
C ASP A 224 -64.70 2.00 49.66
N ALA A 225 -64.20 0.81 50.02
CA ALA A 225 -64.94 -0.13 50.86
C ALA A 225 -65.32 0.46 52.22
N SER A 226 -64.39 1.18 52.86
CA SER A 226 -64.68 1.88 54.12
C SER A 226 -65.70 3.01 53.96
N LEU A 227 -65.68 3.75 52.85
CA LEU A 227 -66.68 4.80 52.58
C LEU A 227 -68.09 4.23 52.38
N TYR A 228 -68.21 3.08 51.70
CA TYR A 228 -69.49 2.38 51.57
C TYR A 228 -70.01 1.89 52.92
N GLU A 229 -69.12 1.39 53.78
CA GLU A 229 -69.49 0.95 55.13
C GLU A 229 -69.99 2.12 56.00
N VAL A 230 -69.28 3.25 56.00
CA VAL A 230 -69.69 4.46 56.75
C VAL A 230 -71.01 5.03 56.23
N THR A 231 -71.19 5.09 54.91
CA THR A 231 -72.44 5.59 54.30
C THR A 231 -73.61 4.67 54.63
N ARG A 232 -73.38 3.35 54.64
CA ARG A 232 -74.39 2.37 55.03
C ARG A 232 -74.79 2.53 56.50
N ASP A 233 -73.80 2.69 57.39
CA ASP A 233 -74.05 2.85 58.83
C ASP A 233 -74.83 4.15 59.12
N LEU A 234 -74.47 5.24 58.45
CA LEU A 234 -75.23 6.50 58.50
C LEU A 234 -76.66 6.35 57.98
N GLY A 235 -76.86 5.61 56.88
CA GLY A 235 -78.20 5.32 56.36
C GLY A 235 -79.05 4.51 57.35
N VAL A 236 -78.45 3.54 58.04
CA VAL A 236 -79.12 2.77 59.10
C VAL A 236 -79.45 3.69 60.29
N MET A 237 -78.52 4.51 60.76
CA MET A 237 -78.77 5.47 61.84
C MET A 237 -79.90 6.44 61.48
N GLN A 238 -79.92 6.97 60.25
CA GLN A 238 -80.95 7.90 59.81
C GLN A 238 -82.32 7.22 59.73
N ALA A 239 -82.38 5.94 59.31
CA ALA A 239 -83.61 5.15 59.33
C ALA A 239 -84.11 4.90 60.77
N VAL A 240 -83.20 4.61 61.71
CA VAL A 240 -83.53 4.45 63.14
C VAL A 240 -84.05 5.77 63.73
N VAL A 241 -83.40 6.90 63.44
CA VAL A 241 -83.87 8.23 63.88
C VAL A 241 -85.23 8.57 63.29
N ALA A 242 -85.47 8.27 62.01
CA ALA A 242 -86.77 8.48 61.38
C ALA A 242 -87.88 7.62 62.00
N HIS A 243 -87.57 6.37 62.38
CA HIS A 243 -88.50 5.50 63.08
C HIS A 243 -88.85 6.03 64.48
N LEU A 244 -87.85 6.50 65.23
CA LEU A 244 -88.04 7.10 66.56
C LEU A 244 -88.79 8.44 66.50
N ALA A 245 -88.53 9.25 65.48
CA ALA A 245 -89.22 10.53 65.28
C ALA A 245 -90.67 10.35 64.80
N GLY A 246 -90.96 9.29 64.04
CA GLY A 246 -92.31 8.92 63.61
C GLY A 246 -93.20 8.40 64.75
N ASP A 247 -92.60 7.78 65.76
CA ASP A 247 -93.33 7.23 66.92
C ASP A 247 -93.72 8.31 67.96
N ALA A 248 -93.07 9.48 67.93
CA ALA A 248 -93.36 10.60 68.83
C ALA A 248 -94.62 11.43 68.46
N GLY A 249 -95.34 11.08 67.39
CA GLY A 249 -96.53 11.78 66.90
C GLY A 249 -97.88 11.26 67.41
N GLY A 250 -97.90 10.14 68.16
CA GLY A 250 -99.12 9.55 68.73
C GLY A 250 -99.51 10.18 70.06
N GLY A 251 -100.09 11.38 70.00
CA GLY A 251 -100.50 12.17 71.17
C GLY A 251 -101.47 11.46 72.13
N LEU A 252 -101.20 11.66 73.42
CA LEU A 252 -102.14 11.54 74.52
C LEU A 252 -103.20 12.68 74.43
N PRO A 253 -104.51 12.39 74.51
CA PRO A 253 -105.47 13.23 75.22
C PRO A 253 -105.70 12.57 76.58
N GLY A 254 -105.42 13.22 77.71
CA GLY A 254 -106.17 14.39 78.18
C GLY A 254 -107.08 13.93 79.32
N VAL A 255 -106.58 14.03 80.55
CA VAL A 255 -107.35 13.85 81.79
C VAL A 255 -108.09 15.17 82.07
N ALA A 256 -109.42 15.15 82.03
CA ALA A 256 -110.27 16.12 82.74
C ALA A 256 -111.69 15.55 82.89
N GLU A 257 -112.10 15.49 84.16
CA GLU A 257 -113.44 15.21 84.74
C GLU A 257 -114.06 13.81 84.62
#